data_AF-A0A843HQ98-F1
#
_entry.id   AF-A0A843HQ98-F1
#
_cell.length_a   1.000
_cell.length_b   1.000
_cell.length_c   1.000
_cell.angle_alpha   90.00
_cell.angle_beta   90.00
_cell.angle_gamma   90.00
#
_symmetry.space_group_name_H-M   'P 1'
#
loop_
_entity.id
_entity.type
_entity.pdbx_description
1 polymer ?
#
loop_
_entity_poly.entity_id
_entity_poly.type
_entity_poly.pdbx_seq_one_letter_code
_entity_poly.pdbx_strand_id
1 'polypeptide(L)'
;MIKKELENIRYLDSEIKACQMALERLELNTVTVADKVKASNPVFPYQQISMNVSGNVSSYETRMEKAKQKRILMDTIDKRNATMTRLINDINQVEDPELRTILIQRYVNGLTYEEIGQMMNLERSSVCKKIKKILD
;
A
#
# COMPACT_ATOMS: atom_id res chain seq x y z
N MET A 1 20.33 -15.41 5.39
CA MET A 1 19.01 -14.70 5.31
C MET A 1 18.20 -15.38 4.20
N ILE A 2 16.90 -15.68 4.35
CA ILE A 2 16.20 -16.45 3.30
C ILE A 2 16.00 -15.56 2.07
N LYS A 3 16.85 -15.72 1.05
CA LYS A 3 16.78 -15.03 -0.25
C LYS A 3 15.35 -14.96 -0.83
N LYS A 4 14.56 -16.01 -0.63
CA LYS A 4 13.15 -16.07 -1.06
C LYS A 4 12.29 -15.00 -0.40
N GLU A 5 12.53 -14.65 0.86
CA GLU A 5 11.77 -13.60 1.56
C GLU A 5 12.02 -12.22 0.94
N LEU A 6 13.27 -11.91 0.58
CA LEU A 6 13.59 -10.64 -0.09
C LEU A 6 13.06 -10.56 -1.52
N GLU A 7 13.07 -11.69 -2.26
CA GLU A 7 12.44 -11.78 -3.59
C GLU A 7 10.93 -11.53 -3.52
N ASN A 8 10.30 -11.86 -2.40
CA ASN A 8 8.87 -11.65 -2.19
C ASN A 8 8.48 -10.18 -1.99
N ILE A 9 9.41 -9.26 -1.71
CA ILE A 9 9.10 -7.84 -1.47
C ILE A 9 8.30 -7.22 -2.61
N ARG A 10 8.69 -7.49 -3.86
CA ARG A 10 7.99 -6.96 -5.05
C ARG A 10 6.59 -7.55 -5.21
N TYR A 11 6.43 -8.83 -4.90
CA TYR A 11 5.12 -9.47 -4.93
C TYR A 11 4.20 -8.89 -3.85
N LEU A 12 4.72 -8.69 -2.63
CA LEU A 12 3.99 -8.03 -1.54
C LEU A 12 3.55 -6.62 -1.94
N ASP A 13 4.41 -5.82 -2.54
CA ASP A 13 4.06 -4.48 -3.03
C ASP A 13 2.93 -4.52 -4.08
N SER A 14 3.01 -5.47 -5.03
CA SER A 14 1.95 -5.66 -6.02
C SER A 14 0.61 -6.10 -5.41
N GLU A 15 0.64 -6.97 -4.40
CA GLU A 15 -0.55 -7.41 -3.67
C GLU A 15 -1.18 -6.26 -2.87
N ILE A 16 -0.34 -5.45 -2.20
CA ILE A 16 -0.80 -4.26 -1.46
C ILE A 16 -1.49 -3.29 -2.41
N LYS A 17 -0.88 -2.99 -3.56
CA LYS A 17 -1.47 -2.13 -4.60
C LYS A 17 -2.80 -2.68 -5.10
N ALA A 18 -2.88 -3.98 -5.37
CA ALA A 18 -4.12 -4.62 -5.79
C ALA A 18 -5.24 -4.49 -4.72
N CYS A 19 -4.89 -4.66 -3.44
CA CYS A 19 -5.83 -4.48 -2.33
C CYS A 19 -6.29 -3.02 -2.18
N GLN A 20 -5.37 -2.06 -2.35
CA GLN A 20 -5.69 -0.63 -2.34
C GLN A 20 -6.64 -0.25 -3.50
N MET A 21 -6.37 -0.74 -4.71
CA MET A 21 -7.28 -0.54 -5.85
C MET A 21 -8.65 -1.18 -5.61
N ALA A 22 -8.70 -2.34 -4.94
CA ALA A 22 -9.97 -2.96 -4.57
C ALA A 22 -10.76 -2.11 -3.55
N LEU A 23 -10.08 -1.53 -2.56
CA LEU A 23 -10.67 -0.59 -1.61
C LEU A 23 -11.22 0.66 -2.30
N GLU A 24 -10.47 1.26 -3.21
CA GLU A 24 -10.90 2.44 -3.96
C GLU A 24 -12.14 2.14 -4.81
N ARG A 25 -12.15 1.01 -5.53
CA ARG A 25 -13.33 0.56 -6.28
C ARG A 25 -14.54 0.33 -5.39
N LEU A 26 -14.34 -0.23 -4.20
CA LEU A 26 -15.39 -0.36 -3.21
C LEU A 26 -15.96 1.02 -2.86
N GLU A 27 -15.14 2.02 -2.59
CA GLU A 27 -15.61 3.36 -2.23
C GLU A 27 -16.37 4.06 -3.38
N LEU A 28 -15.87 3.98 -4.60
CA LEU A 28 -16.51 4.53 -5.80
C LEU A 28 -17.90 3.93 -6.08
N ASN A 29 -18.09 2.64 -5.76
CA ASN A 29 -19.37 1.96 -5.92
C ASN A 29 -20.39 2.30 -4.81
N THR A 30 -20.17 3.37 -4.03
CA THR A 30 -21.21 3.91 -3.14
C THR A 30 -22.20 4.75 -3.94
N VAL A 31 -23.44 4.24 -4.10
CA VAL A 31 -24.53 5.06 -4.65
C VAL A 31 -24.98 6.03 -3.56
N THR A 32 -24.54 7.28 -3.68
CA THR A 32 -25.02 8.39 -2.86
C THR A 32 -25.96 9.25 -3.69
N VAL A 33 -27.11 9.58 -3.12
CA VAL A 33 -28.05 10.54 -3.71
C VAL A 33 -27.97 11.81 -2.87
N ALA A 34 -27.81 12.94 -3.54
CA ALA A 34 -27.81 14.25 -2.93
C ALA A 34 -29.05 15.02 -3.40
N ASP A 35 -29.76 15.64 -2.47
CA ASP A 35 -30.90 16.49 -2.73
C ASP A 35 -30.77 17.81 -1.96
N LYS A 36 -31.44 18.86 -2.45
CA LYS A 36 -31.42 20.19 -1.83
C LYS A 36 -32.78 20.45 -1.22
N VAL A 37 -32.83 20.46 0.11
CA VAL A 37 -34.06 20.69 0.87
C VAL A 37 -34.09 22.09 1.47
N LYS A 38 -35.29 22.64 1.59
CA LYS A 38 -35.51 23.87 2.36
C LYS A 38 -35.65 23.48 3.83
N ALA A 39 -34.88 24.13 4.70
CA ALA A 39 -34.92 23.92 6.13
C ALA A 39 -35.06 25.28 6.85
N SER A 40 -35.31 25.24 8.15
CA SER A 40 -35.31 26.43 9.00
C SER A 40 -33.99 26.54 9.74
N ASN A 41 -33.46 27.76 9.88
CA ASN A 41 -32.36 28.05 10.78
C ASN A 41 -32.76 27.56 12.20
N PRO A 42 -31.94 26.78 12.91
CA PRO A 42 -32.28 26.30 14.26
C PRO A 42 -32.31 27.41 15.32
N VAL A 43 -31.77 28.60 15.03
CA VAL A 43 -31.73 29.75 15.94
C VAL A 43 -32.79 30.77 15.54
N PHE A 44 -33.51 31.31 16.54
CA PHE A 44 -34.47 32.41 16.35
C PHE A 44 -33.77 33.58 15.64
N PRO A 45 -34.31 34.15 14.55
CA PRO A 45 -35.72 34.12 14.12
C PRO A 45 -36.07 33.08 13.03
N TYR A 46 -35.50 31.86 13.07
CA TYR A 46 -35.94 30.69 12.27
C TYR A 46 -36.07 30.97 10.75
N GLN A 47 -35.09 31.67 10.18
CA GLN A 47 -35.08 32.03 8.76
C GLN A 47 -34.97 30.78 7.86
N GLN A 48 -35.63 30.80 6.69
CA GLN A 48 -35.51 29.70 5.73
C GLN A 48 -34.11 29.64 5.13
N ILE A 49 -33.48 28.47 5.22
CA ILE A 49 -32.18 28.16 4.62
C ILE A 49 -32.33 27.01 3.62
N SER A 50 -31.37 26.87 2.71
CA SER A 50 -31.25 25.68 1.87
C SER A 50 -30.10 24.83 2.40
N MET A 51 -30.36 23.54 2.61
CA MET A 51 -29.33 22.58 3.02
C MET A 51 -29.26 21.43 2.01
N ASN A 52 -28.05 20.94 1.78
CA ASN A 52 -27.86 19.74 0.99
C ASN A 52 -27.94 18.53 1.92
N VAL A 53 -28.79 17.56 1.57
CA VAL A 53 -28.89 16.28 2.26
C VAL A 53 -28.38 15.21 1.32
N SER A 54 -27.44 14.39 1.79
CA SER A 54 -26.94 13.25 1.04
C SER A 54 -27.19 11.96 1.82
N GLY A 55 -27.68 10.93 1.14
CA GLY A 55 -27.95 9.62 1.72
C GLY A 55 -27.37 8.49 0.86
N ASN A 56 -26.96 7.41 1.50
CA ASN A 56 -26.57 6.19 0.79
C ASN A 56 -27.83 5.35 0.53
N VAL A 57 -28.06 4.98 -0.73
CA VAL A 57 -29.27 4.25 -1.17
C VAL A 57 -29.13 2.73 -0.97
N SER A 58 -27.94 2.24 -0.64
CA SER A 58 -27.72 0.80 -0.44
C SER A 58 -28.46 0.25 0.78
N SER A 59 -28.94 -1.00 0.66
CA SER A 59 -29.58 -1.71 1.76
C SER A 59 -28.62 -1.88 2.94
N TYR A 60 -29.18 -2.07 4.14
CA TYR A 60 -28.39 -2.32 5.35
C TYR A 60 -27.44 -3.53 5.18
N GLU A 61 -27.93 -4.61 4.56
CA GLU A 61 -27.13 -5.82 4.30
C GLU A 61 -25.95 -5.52 3.37
N THR A 62 -26.17 -4.79 2.27
CA THR A 62 -25.09 -4.40 1.34
C THR A 62 -24.04 -3.53 2.03
N ARG A 63 -24.46 -2.63 2.91
CA ARG A 63 -23.53 -1.80 3.71
C ARG A 63 -22.68 -2.65 4.65
N MET A 64 -23.30 -3.63 5.30
CA MET A 64 -22.60 -4.50 6.26
C MET A 64 -21.58 -5.39 5.55
N GLU A 65 -21.94 -5.99 4.41
CA GLU A 65 -21.02 -6.82 3.63
C GLU A 65 -19.84 -5.98 3.10
N LYS A 66 -20.10 -4.77 2.63
CA LYS A 66 -19.07 -3.83 2.19
C LYS A 66 -18.11 -3.44 3.32
N ALA A 67 -18.64 -3.18 4.51
CA ALA A 67 -17.83 -2.86 5.68
C ALA A 67 -16.93 -4.03 6.08
N LYS A 68 -17.46 -5.26 6.03
CA LYS A 68 -16.71 -6.49 6.28
C LYS A 68 -15.60 -6.70 5.25
N GLN A 69 -15.90 -6.51 3.96
CA GLN A 69 -14.91 -6.62 2.89
C GLN A 69 -13.80 -5.56 3.03
N LYS A 70 -14.16 -4.30 3.35
CA LYS A 70 -13.21 -3.23 3.63
C LYS A 70 -12.27 -3.61 4.77
N ARG A 71 -12.81 -4.13 5.88
CA ARG A 71 -12.02 -4.58 7.03
C ARG A 71 -11.02 -5.67 6.65
N ILE A 72 -11.46 -6.69 5.89
CA ILE A 72 -10.58 -7.79 5.46
C ILE A 72 -9.43 -7.27 4.58
N LEU A 73 -9.73 -6.36 3.64
CA LEU A 73 -8.71 -5.77 2.78
C LEU A 73 -7.71 -4.92 3.58
N MET A 74 -8.19 -4.10 4.52
CA MET A 74 -7.33 -3.30 5.40
C MET A 74 -6.43 -4.18 6.27
N ASP A 75 -7.00 -5.18 6.95
CA ASP A 75 -6.24 -6.13 7.77
C ASP A 75 -5.18 -6.88 6.93
N THR A 76 -5.49 -7.16 5.66
CA THR A 76 -4.54 -7.80 4.73
C THR A 76 -3.41 -6.84 4.37
N ILE A 77 -3.72 -5.60 4.00
CA ILE A 77 -2.71 -4.56 3.71
C ILE A 77 -1.79 -4.37 4.91
N ASP A 78 -2.34 -4.25 6.12
CA ASP A 78 -1.56 -4.03 7.34
C ASP A 78 -0.59 -5.18 7.61
N LYS A 79 -1.04 -6.43 7.46
CA LYS A 79 -0.17 -7.61 7.61
C LYS A 79 0.96 -7.61 6.59
N ARG A 80 0.66 -7.29 5.32
CA ARG A 80 1.66 -7.28 4.24
C ARG A 80 2.65 -6.13 4.42
N ASN A 81 2.18 -4.95 4.80
CA ASN A 81 3.01 -3.80 5.16
C ASN A 81 3.93 -4.12 6.35
N ALA A 82 3.43 -4.79 7.38
CA ALA A 82 4.26 -5.21 8.52
C ALA A 82 5.40 -6.13 8.08
N THR A 83 5.10 -7.14 7.24
CA THR A 83 6.14 -8.01 6.66
C THR A 83 7.14 -7.26 5.78
N MET A 84 6.67 -6.35 4.93
CA MET A 84 7.54 -5.53 4.07
C MET A 84 8.46 -4.63 4.90
N THR A 85 7.91 -4.00 5.95
CA THR A 85 8.65 -3.16 6.89
C THR A 85 9.73 -3.97 7.62
N ARG A 86 9.41 -5.20 8.06
CA ARG A 86 10.40 -6.10 8.66
C ARG A 86 11.56 -6.34 7.71
N LEU A 87 11.29 -6.76 6.47
CA LEU A 87 12.32 -7.07 5.49
C LEU A 87 13.19 -5.87 5.13
N ILE A 88 12.59 -4.67 5.01
CA ILE A 88 13.34 -3.42 4.79
C ILE A 88 14.22 -3.11 6.00
N ASN A 89 13.72 -3.29 7.22
CA ASN A 89 14.52 -3.09 8.43
C ASN A 89 15.68 -4.08 8.50
N ASP A 90 15.46 -5.33 8.11
CA ASP A 90 16.50 -6.36 8.07
C ASP A 90 17.59 -5.99 7.03
N ILE A 91 17.23 -5.41 5.88
CA ILE A 91 18.21 -4.84 4.92
C ILE A 91 18.98 -3.68 5.56
N ASN A 92 18.29 -2.80 6.30
CA ASN A 92 18.91 -1.63 6.91
C ASN A 92 19.91 -1.97 8.03
N GLN A 93 19.77 -3.14 8.66
CA GLN A 93 20.69 -3.64 9.68
C GLN A 93 22.03 -4.13 9.12
N VAL A 94 22.16 -4.33 7.81
CA VAL A 94 23.44 -4.67 7.18
C VAL A 94 24.43 -3.54 7.42
N GLU A 95 25.55 -3.80 8.09
CA GLU A 95 26.52 -2.76 8.49
C GLU A 95 27.15 -2.05 7.29
N ASP A 96 27.63 -2.82 6.31
CA ASP A 96 28.32 -2.31 5.13
C ASP A 96 27.36 -1.47 4.26
N PRO A 97 27.60 -0.16 4.10
CA PRO A 97 26.74 0.73 3.32
C PRO A 97 26.68 0.34 1.84
N GLU A 98 27.75 -0.23 1.29
CA GLU A 98 27.78 -0.67 -0.11
C GLU A 98 26.83 -1.85 -0.31
N LEU A 99 26.90 -2.85 0.57
CA LEU A 99 26.04 -4.03 0.52
C LEU A 99 24.58 -3.68 0.78
N ARG A 100 24.31 -2.82 1.77
CA ARG A 100 22.97 -2.29 2.03
C ARG A 100 22.38 -1.61 0.80
N THR A 101 23.18 -0.79 0.11
CA THR A 101 22.77 -0.13 -1.14
C THR A 101 22.43 -1.16 -2.23
N ILE A 102 23.31 -2.14 -2.45
CA ILE A 102 23.08 -3.20 -3.45
C ILE A 102 21.77 -3.95 -3.16
N LEU A 103 21.48 -4.28 -1.90
CA LEU A 103 20.25 -4.99 -1.51
C LEU A 103 18.99 -4.16 -1.75
N ILE A 104 18.99 -2.88 -1.36
CA ILE A 104 17.86 -1.96 -1.61
C ILE A 104 17.59 -1.89 -3.11
N GLN A 105 18.64 -1.67 -3.91
CA GLN A 105 18.51 -1.50 -5.35
C GLN A 105 18.00 -2.78 -6.03
N ARG A 106 18.45 -3.95 -5.56
CA ARG A 106 18.03 -5.25 -6.09
C ARG A 106 16.60 -5.61 -5.73
N TYR A 107 16.24 -5.52 -4.45
CA TYR A 107 15.01 -6.12 -3.92
C TYR A 107 13.87 -5.12 -3.75
N VAL A 108 14.18 -3.85 -3.44
CA VAL A 108 13.17 -2.78 -3.32
C VAL A 108 12.93 -2.13 -4.67
N ASN A 109 14.00 -1.69 -5.35
CA ASN A 109 13.87 -0.99 -6.63
C ASN A 109 13.79 -1.94 -7.84
N GLY A 110 14.13 -3.22 -7.67
CA GLY A 110 13.97 -4.24 -8.71
C GLY A 110 15.00 -4.17 -9.84
N LEU A 111 16.13 -3.48 -9.64
CA LEU A 111 17.17 -3.35 -10.66
C LEU A 111 17.90 -4.67 -10.91
N THR A 112 18.38 -4.83 -12.14
CA THR A 112 19.26 -5.93 -12.57
C THR A 112 20.66 -5.77 -11.99
N TYR A 113 21.44 -6.86 -11.95
CA TYR A 113 22.84 -6.79 -11.50
C TYR A 113 23.71 -5.91 -12.39
N GLU A 114 23.35 -5.76 -13.66
CA GLU A 114 24.05 -4.90 -14.62
C GLU A 114 23.76 -3.43 -14.34
N GLU A 115 22.51 -3.05 -14.16
CA GLU A 115 22.12 -1.68 -13.79
C GLU A 115 22.73 -1.25 -12.45
N ILE A 116 22.74 -2.16 -11.46
CA ILE A 116 23.39 -1.89 -10.16
C ILE A 116 24.91 -1.69 -10.34
N GLY A 117 25.53 -2.55 -11.16
CA GLY A 117 26.95 -2.43 -11.48
C GLY A 117 27.28 -1.10 -12.14
N GLN A 118 26.50 -0.70 -13.14
CA GLN A 118 26.67 0.59 -13.81
C GLN A 118 26.49 1.77 -12.85
N MET A 119 25.47 1.75 -12.01
CA MET A 119 25.19 2.81 -11.03
C MET A 119 26.30 2.95 -9.98
N MET A 120 26.91 1.84 -9.55
CA MET A 120 27.92 1.82 -8.49
C MET A 120 29.36 1.73 -9.01
N ASN A 121 29.56 1.80 -10.34
CA ASN A 121 30.86 1.55 -10.99
C ASN A 121 31.49 0.20 -10.60
N LEU A 122 30.67 -0.84 -10.48
CA LEU A 122 31.08 -2.20 -10.17
C LEU A 122 30.84 -3.12 -11.37
N GLU A 123 31.69 -4.13 -11.52
CA GLU A 123 31.43 -5.21 -12.48
C GLU A 123 30.21 -6.04 -12.03
N ARG A 124 29.36 -6.45 -12.98
CA ARG A 124 28.20 -7.33 -12.73
C ARG A 124 28.55 -8.54 -11.86
N SER A 125 29.70 -9.16 -12.12
CA SER A 125 30.16 -10.35 -11.40
C SER A 125 30.46 -10.06 -9.92
N SER A 126 30.97 -8.87 -9.62
CA SER A 126 31.26 -8.40 -8.26
C SER A 126 29.97 -8.19 -7.46
N VAL A 127 28.94 -7.59 -8.07
CA VAL A 127 27.61 -7.43 -7.44
C VAL A 127 27.00 -8.80 -7.09
N CYS A 128 27.06 -9.76 -8.03
CA CYS A 128 26.54 -11.11 -7.81
C CYS A 128 27.26 -11.83 -6.66
N LYS A 129 28.59 -11.77 -6.60
CA LYS A 129 29.40 -12.35 -5.52
C LYS A 129 29.08 -11.73 -4.17
N LYS A 130 28.96 -10.40 -4.11
CA LYS A 130 28.61 -9.65 -2.89
C LYS A 130 27.24 -10.08 -2.35
N ILE A 131 26.23 -10.14 -3.20
CA ILE A 131 24.88 -10.58 -2.81
C ILE A 131 24.89 -12.03 -2.32
N LYS A 132 25.59 -12.92 -3.02
CA LYS A 132 25.68 -14.33 -2.63
C LYS A 132 26.31 -14.50 -1.24
N LYS A 133 27.38 -13.75 -0.95
CA LYS A 133 28.07 -13.79 0.35
C LYS A 133 27.19 -13.41 1.55
N ILE A 134 26.17 -12.57 1.35
CA ILE A 134 25.26 -12.12 2.42
C ILE A 134 24.09 -13.12 2.61
N LEU A 135 23.70 -13.78 1.51
CA LEU A 135 22.51 -14.61 1.47
C LEU A 135 22.81 -16.09 1.78
N ASP A 136 24.04 -16.54 1.55
CA ASP A 136 24.57 -17.82 2.06
C ASP A 136 24.66 -17.78 3.59
#